data_AF-A0A958KNJ7-F1
#
_entry.id   AF-A0A958KNJ7-F1
#
_cell.length_a   1.000
_cell.length_b   1.000
_cell.length_c   1.000
_cell.angle_alpha   90.00
_cell.angle_beta   90.00
_cell.angle_gamma   90.00
#
_symmetry.space_group_name_H-M   'P 1'
#
loop_
_entity.id
_entity.type
_entity.pdbx_description
1 polymer ?
#
loop_
_entity_poly.entity_id
_entity_poly.type
_entity_poly.pdbx_seq_one_letter_code
_entity_poly.pdbx_strand_id
1 'polypeptide(L)'
;MSADNFFDDLDHDQLDNAAESEIGTDPQHPDTDRDSYSDSYEVQMGFSPTDSASAPEGKTIPRQKSNGRLVSTPNDPDGDGLASSFETASNLNPQNADTDGDGIDDGIELLNELDPLSPQDVIAQDSDADGLFDKLEESLGTNPLKEDTDSDMLSDPYEILLGLDPLNPDTSADGVLDGWIKVQGSTTLFKFE
;
A
#
# COMPACT_ATOMS: atom_id res chain seq x y z
N MET A 1 -29.75 -13.12 -9.24
CA MET A 1 -28.70 -14.15 -9.35
C MET A 1 -27.72 -13.63 -10.37
N SER A 2 -26.83 -12.76 -9.95
CA SER A 2 -25.71 -12.28 -10.78
C SER A 2 -24.50 -13.00 -10.23
N ALA A 3 -23.89 -13.82 -11.08
CA ALA A 3 -22.76 -14.65 -10.73
C ALA A 3 -21.53 -13.75 -10.61
N ASP A 4 -20.79 -13.94 -9.53
CA ASP A 4 -19.48 -13.37 -9.25
C ASP A 4 -18.50 -13.79 -10.36
N ASN A 5 -18.08 -12.83 -11.18
CA ASN A 5 -17.09 -13.00 -12.25
C ASN A 5 -15.68 -12.75 -11.69
N PHE A 6 -15.22 -13.60 -10.79
CA PHE A 6 -13.83 -13.61 -10.29
C PHE A 6 -12.83 -14.21 -11.31
N PHE A 7 -13.21 -14.31 -12.59
CA PHE A 7 -12.44 -15.01 -13.64
C PHE A 7 -11.90 -14.08 -14.74
N ASP A 8 -12.22 -12.79 -14.68
CA ASP A 8 -11.89 -11.81 -15.72
C ASP A 8 -11.07 -10.65 -15.15
N ASP A 9 -10.13 -10.90 -14.23
CA ASP A 9 -9.08 -9.96 -13.82
C ASP A 9 -7.75 -10.68 -14.11
N LEU A 10 -7.02 -10.20 -15.11
CA LEU A 10 -5.88 -10.91 -15.72
C LEU A 10 -4.53 -10.50 -15.15
N ASP A 11 -4.42 -9.29 -14.61
CA ASP A 11 -3.23 -8.75 -13.97
C ASP A 11 -3.35 -8.61 -12.46
N HIS A 12 -4.52 -8.97 -11.92
CA HIS A 12 -4.82 -9.10 -10.50
C HIS A 12 -4.68 -7.77 -9.76
N ASP A 13 -5.01 -6.67 -10.43
CA ASP A 13 -5.01 -5.34 -9.84
C ASP A 13 -6.34 -5.01 -9.17
N GLN A 14 -7.33 -5.90 -9.20
CA GLN A 14 -8.69 -5.72 -8.67
C GLN A 14 -9.61 -4.86 -9.55
N LEU A 15 -9.20 -4.58 -10.79
CA LEU A 15 -10.03 -4.02 -11.85
C LEU A 15 -10.32 -5.14 -12.86
N ASP A 16 -11.60 -5.41 -13.16
CA ASP A 16 -11.93 -6.46 -14.12
C ASP A 16 -11.64 -6.04 -15.58
N ASN A 17 -11.25 -6.98 -16.43
CA ASN A 17 -10.93 -6.80 -17.85
C ASN A 17 -12.01 -6.01 -18.64
N ALA A 18 -13.27 -6.08 -18.21
CA ALA A 18 -14.36 -5.34 -18.85
C ALA A 18 -14.34 -3.87 -18.42
N ALA A 19 -14.16 -3.60 -17.13
CA ALA A 19 -13.96 -2.27 -16.57
C ALA A 19 -12.70 -1.63 -17.16
N GLU A 20 -11.60 -2.36 -17.26
CA GLU A 20 -10.37 -1.91 -17.88
C GLU A 20 -10.55 -1.50 -19.34
N SER A 21 -11.26 -2.31 -20.12
CA SER A 21 -11.60 -1.95 -21.50
C SER A 21 -12.52 -0.74 -21.60
N GLU A 22 -13.33 -0.45 -20.58
CA GLU A 22 -14.22 0.73 -20.56
C GLU A 22 -13.45 2.01 -20.22
N ILE A 23 -12.47 1.94 -19.32
CA ILE A 23 -11.67 3.10 -18.90
C ILE A 23 -10.38 3.28 -19.71
N GLY A 24 -9.99 2.29 -20.51
CA GLY A 24 -8.88 2.35 -21.44
C GLY A 24 -7.53 1.89 -20.88
N THR A 25 -7.56 1.09 -19.81
CA THR A 25 -6.39 0.45 -19.20
C THR A 25 -6.06 -0.88 -19.90
N ASP A 26 -4.88 -1.44 -19.65
CA ASP A 26 -4.35 -2.68 -20.25
C ASP A 26 -4.66 -3.87 -19.34
N PRO A 27 -5.57 -4.79 -19.74
CA PRO A 27 -5.99 -5.95 -18.95
C PRO A 27 -4.96 -7.03 -18.69
N GLN A 28 -3.69 -6.73 -18.81
CA GLN A 28 -2.59 -7.63 -18.52
C GLN A 28 -1.47 -6.87 -17.82
N HIS A 29 -1.68 -5.61 -17.49
CA HIS A 29 -0.71 -4.75 -16.87
C HIS A 29 -1.38 -3.89 -15.82
N PRO A 30 -1.10 -4.16 -14.53
CA PRO A 30 -1.84 -3.59 -13.41
C PRO A 30 -1.56 -2.09 -13.20
N ASP A 31 -0.88 -1.41 -14.13
CA ASP A 31 -0.34 -0.04 -14.06
C ASP A 31 -0.11 0.42 -15.51
N THR A 32 -1.16 0.89 -16.16
CA THR A 32 -1.20 1.12 -17.60
C THR A 32 -0.26 2.23 -18.03
N ASP A 33 -0.20 3.32 -17.28
CA ASP A 33 0.59 4.51 -17.63
C ASP A 33 2.02 4.51 -17.08
N ARG A 34 2.33 3.56 -16.20
CA ARG A 34 3.66 3.32 -15.64
C ARG A 34 4.15 4.43 -14.75
N ASP A 35 3.22 5.13 -14.10
CA ASP A 35 3.54 6.04 -13.02
C ASP A 35 3.67 5.34 -11.66
N SER A 36 3.36 4.04 -11.66
CA SER A 36 3.49 3.05 -10.61
C SER A 36 2.31 2.91 -9.67
N TYR A 37 1.25 3.69 -9.82
CA TYR A 37 -0.01 3.39 -9.16
C TYR A 37 -0.74 2.29 -9.95
N SER A 38 -1.52 1.45 -9.27
CA SER A 38 -2.31 0.46 -9.99
C SER A 38 -3.52 1.12 -10.65
N ASP A 39 -3.98 0.55 -11.76
CA ASP A 39 -5.12 1.11 -12.49
C ASP A 39 -6.36 1.19 -11.58
N SER A 40 -6.59 0.15 -10.78
CA SER A 40 -7.62 0.12 -9.72
C SER A 40 -7.48 1.22 -8.67
N TYR A 41 -6.27 1.48 -8.16
CA TYR A 41 -5.99 2.47 -7.14
C TYR A 41 -6.26 3.87 -7.68
N GLU A 42 -5.82 4.16 -8.90
CA GLU A 42 -6.04 5.45 -9.53
C GLU A 42 -7.53 5.71 -9.76
N VAL A 43 -8.29 4.69 -10.18
CA VAL A 43 -9.75 4.77 -10.30
C VAL A 43 -10.40 5.07 -8.95
N GLN A 44 -9.99 4.38 -7.88
CA GLN A 44 -10.55 4.57 -6.53
C GLN A 44 -10.27 5.98 -5.99
N MET A 45 -9.06 6.49 -6.23
CA MET A 45 -8.60 7.80 -5.79
C MET A 45 -9.04 8.95 -6.71
N GLY A 46 -9.67 8.64 -7.84
CA GLY A 46 -10.15 9.63 -8.82
C GLY A 46 -9.05 10.23 -9.69
N PHE A 47 -7.90 9.58 -9.77
CA PHE A 47 -6.83 9.84 -10.72
C PHE A 47 -7.11 9.11 -12.05
N SER A 48 -6.30 9.40 -13.06
CA SER A 48 -6.48 8.85 -14.40
C SER A 48 -5.42 7.78 -14.67
N PRO A 49 -5.80 6.49 -14.75
CA PRO A 49 -4.88 5.36 -14.92
C PRO A 49 -4.19 5.27 -16.29
N THR A 50 -4.39 6.28 -17.11
CA THR A 50 -3.81 6.39 -18.46
C THR A 50 -3.00 7.67 -18.61
N ASP A 51 -2.86 8.45 -17.54
CA ASP A 51 -2.15 9.72 -17.51
C ASP A 51 -1.28 9.82 -16.27
N SER A 52 -0.01 9.46 -16.45
CA SER A 52 1.06 9.52 -15.44
C SER A 52 1.31 10.87 -14.76
N ALA A 53 0.64 11.93 -15.22
CA ALA A 53 0.67 13.27 -14.61
C ALA A 53 -0.59 13.60 -13.78
N SER A 54 -1.56 12.69 -13.77
CA SER A 54 -2.84 12.84 -13.06
C SER A 54 -2.74 12.43 -11.60
N ALA A 55 -1.91 11.42 -11.31
CA ALA A 55 -1.48 11.10 -9.96
C ALA A 55 -0.65 12.26 -9.37
N PRO A 56 -0.66 12.45 -8.04
CA PRO A 56 0.04 13.54 -7.39
C PRO A 56 1.52 13.59 -7.79
N GLU A 57 2.00 14.75 -8.27
CA GLU A 57 3.38 14.94 -8.75
C GLU A 57 4.41 14.65 -7.63
N GLY A 58 4.92 13.42 -7.62
CA GLY A 58 5.82 12.92 -6.58
C GLY A 58 6.76 11.79 -7.02
N LYS A 59 6.91 11.55 -8.33
CA LYS A 59 7.96 10.75 -9.00
C LYS A 59 8.52 9.52 -8.25
N THR A 60 8.12 8.36 -8.79
CA THR A 60 8.66 6.99 -8.69
C THR A 60 8.21 6.19 -7.48
N ILE A 61 7.36 5.18 -7.68
CA ILE A 61 7.66 3.90 -7.04
C ILE A 61 8.85 3.35 -7.83
N PRO A 62 10.03 3.21 -7.22
CA PRO A 62 11.19 2.80 -7.96
C PRO A 62 11.11 1.29 -8.21
N ARG A 63 10.54 0.88 -9.36
CA ARG A 63 11.22 -0.18 -10.12
C ARG A 63 12.53 0.38 -10.66
N GLN A 64 13.49 0.35 -9.73
CA GLN A 64 14.94 0.45 -9.87
C GLN A 64 15.51 1.81 -10.27
N LYS A 65 16.11 2.47 -9.26
CA LYS A 65 17.54 2.81 -9.39
C LYS A 65 18.31 2.33 -8.18
N SER A 66 18.86 1.12 -8.34
CA SER A 66 20.19 0.74 -7.88
C SER A 66 20.42 0.80 -6.34
N ASN A 67 20.79 -0.36 -5.77
CA ASN A 67 21.62 -0.49 -4.56
C ASN A 67 20.98 -0.84 -3.19
N GLY A 68 19.83 -1.53 -3.14
CA GLY A 68 19.35 -2.16 -1.89
C GLY A 68 19.03 -1.15 -0.78
N ARG A 69 18.28 -0.10 -1.10
CA ARG A 69 17.85 0.90 -0.13
C ARG A 69 16.33 0.96 -0.11
N LEU A 70 15.80 0.46 1.00
CA LEU A 70 14.42 0.51 1.43
C LEU A 70 13.86 1.92 1.26
N VAL A 71 12.68 2.01 0.65
CA VAL A 71 11.98 3.27 0.44
C VAL A 71 11.27 3.59 1.75
N SER A 72 11.93 4.33 2.62
CA SER A 72 11.20 5.09 3.63
C SER A 72 10.41 6.18 2.92
N THR A 73 9.14 6.32 3.26
CA THR A 73 8.27 7.45 2.90
C THR A 73 9.07 8.75 3.09
N PRO A 74 9.37 9.49 1.99
CA PRO A 74 10.22 10.66 2.11
C PRO A 74 9.51 11.73 2.93
N ASN A 75 10.08 12.07 4.09
CA ASN A 75 9.57 13.11 5.00
C ASN A 75 8.19 12.75 5.59
N ASP A 76 8.22 11.72 6.43
CA ASP A 76 7.15 11.16 7.26
C ASP A 76 7.59 11.31 8.76
N PRO A 77 7.14 12.35 9.47
CA PRO A 77 7.68 12.73 10.79
C PRO A 77 7.06 11.97 11.98
N ASP A 78 5.85 11.47 11.81
CA ASP A 78 5.06 10.69 12.76
C ASP A 78 5.10 9.19 12.50
N GLY A 79 5.47 8.76 11.30
CA GLY A 79 5.79 7.37 10.96
C GLY A 79 4.56 6.53 10.67
N ASP A 80 3.48 7.13 10.21
CA ASP A 80 2.21 6.46 9.89
C ASP A 80 2.16 5.93 8.44
N GLY A 81 3.25 6.11 7.67
CA GLY A 81 3.33 5.69 6.27
C GLY A 81 2.85 6.75 5.28
N LEU A 82 2.47 7.95 5.74
CA LEU A 82 2.09 9.07 4.89
C LEU A 82 3.21 10.11 4.79
N ALA A 83 3.42 10.65 3.60
CA ALA A 83 4.36 11.77 3.43
C ALA A 83 3.69 13.07 3.88
N SER A 84 4.43 13.95 4.58
CA SER A 84 3.87 15.24 5.04
C SER A 84 3.23 16.10 3.96
N SER A 85 3.69 15.97 2.71
CA SER A 85 3.09 16.68 1.58
C SER A 85 1.69 16.18 1.25
N PHE A 86 1.46 14.88 1.35
CA PHE A 86 0.14 14.27 1.15
C PHE A 86 -0.78 14.66 2.30
N GLU A 87 -0.34 14.49 3.54
CA GLU A 87 -1.10 14.84 4.73
C GLU A 87 -1.55 16.31 4.71
N THR A 88 -0.63 17.23 4.42
CA THR A 88 -0.96 18.67 4.30
C THR A 88 -2.00 18.93 3.20
N ALA A 89 -1.94 18.18 2.09
CA ALA A 89 -2.91 18.32 0.99
C ALA A 89 -4.29 17.74 1.34
N SER A 90 -4.30 16.69 2.16
CA SER A 90 -5.50 15.99 2.66
C SER A 90 -6.11 16.63 3.92
N ASN A 91 -5.49 17.71 4.44
CA ASN A 91 -5.84 18.38 5.71
C ASN A 91 -5.59 17.55 6.97
N LEU A 92 -4.71 16.55 6.86
CA LEU A 92 -4.19 15.77 7.97
C LEU A 92 -3.07 16.53 8.68
N ASN A 93 -2.55 15.97 9.77
CA ASN A 93 -1.51 16.58 10.57
C ASN A 93 -0.17 15.82 10.48
N PRO A 94 0.84 16.36 9.76
CA PRO A 94 2.16 15.75 9.54
C PRO A 94 3.07 15.48 10.74
N GLN A 95 2.55 15.56 11.95
CA GLN A 95 3.27 15.31 13.19
C GLN A 95 2.40 14.51 14.17
N ASN A 96 1.30 13.93 13.69
CA ASN A 96 0.34 13.21 14.47
C ASN A 96 -0.30 12.13 13.61
N ALA A 97 0.21 10.91 13.80
CA ALA A 97 -0.24 9.71 13.12
C ALA A 97 -1.75 9.45 13.20
N ASP A 98 -2.49 9.99 14.18
CA ASP A 98 -3.93 9.79 14.37
C ASP A 98 -4.62 11.17 14.43
N THR A 99 -4.94 11.74 13.27
CA THR A 99 -5.35 13.14 13.10
C THR A 99 -6.63 13.47 13.86
N ASP A 100 -7.59 12.56 13.90
CA ASP A 100 -8.88 12.80 14.54
C ASP A 100 -8.98 12.30 15.99
N GLY A 101 -8.04 11.47 16.43
CA GLY A 101 -7.87 11.01 17.79
C GLY A 101 -8.76 9.83 18.17
N ASP A 102 -9.18 9.00 17.22
CA ASP A 102 -10.01 7.82 17.47
C ASP A 102 -9.23 6.55 17.84
N GLY A 103 -7.91 6.58 17.58
CA GLY A 103 -6.96 5.53 17.94
C GLY A 103 -6.51 4.65 16.77
N ILE A 104 -6.82 5.00 15.53
CA ILE A 104 -6.29 4.40 14.30
C ILE A 104 -5.35 5.43 13.63
N ASP A 105 -4.23 4.96 13.08
CA ASP A 105 -3.31 5.86 12.38
C ASP A 105 -3.88 6.24 10.98
N ASP A 106 -3.67 7.47 10.51
CA ASP A 106 -4.21 8.03 9.28
C ASP A 106 -3.89 7.14 8.05
N GLY A 107 -2.67 6.60 8.00
CA GLY A 107 -2.25 5.65 6.96
C GLY A 107 -3.05 4.35 6.97
N ILE A 108 -3.36 3.84 8.17
CA ILE A 108 -4.17 2.63 8.37
C ILE A 108 -5.64 2.90 8.08
N GLU A 109 -6.15 4.08 8.43
CA GLU A 109 -7.51 4.49 8.09
C GLU A 109 -7.69 4.53 6.57
N LEU A 110 -6.77 5.18 5.85
CA LEU A 110 -6.81 5.22 4.38
C LEU A 110 -6.72 3.83 3.76
N LEU A 111 -5.87 2.97 4.32
CA LEU A 111 -5.72 1.60 3.85
C LEU A 111 -7.03 0.82 3.99
N ASN A 112 -7.76 1.01 5.11
CA ASN A 112 -9.04 0.38 5.38
C ASN A 112 -10.27 1.13 4.80
N GLU A 113 -10.06 2.10 3.90
CA GLU A 113 -11.11 2.94 3.30
C GLU A 113 -11.94 3.74 4.33
N LEU A 114 -11.30 4.13 5.43
CA LEU A 114 -11.85 4.98 6.49
C LEU A 114 -11.51 6.47 6.24
N ASP A 115 -12.02 7.37 7.09
CA ASP A 115 -11.84 8.83 6.94
C ASP A 115 -11.00 9.38 8.10
N PRO A 116 -9.72 9.73 7.88
CA PRO A 116 -8.80 10.19 8.95
C PRO A 116 -9.14 11.52 9.63
N LEU A 117 -10.31 12.08 9.29
CA LEU A 117 -10.86 13.30 9.87
C LEU A 117 -12.17 13.03 10.64
N SER A 118 -12.59 11.76 10.75
CA SER A 118 -13.87 11.31 11.27
C SER A 118 -13.69 10.42 12.51
N PRO A 119 -13.78 10.98 13.74
CA PRO A 119 -13.44 10.22 14.96
C PRO A 119 -14.54 9.23 15.41
N GLN A 120 -15.39 8.81 14.47
CA GLN A 120 -16.54 7.92 14.65
C GLN A 120 -16.49 6.76 13.67
N ASP A 121 -15.30 6.23 13.42
CA ASP A 121 -15.15 5.16 12.45
C ASP A 121 -15.71 3.83 12.94
N VAL A 122 -16.19 3.07 11.95
CA VAL A 122 -16.78 1.77 12.18
C VAL A 122 -15.67 0.74 12.00
N ILE A 123 -14.97 0.46 13.10
CA ILE A 123 -13.90 -0.54 13.14
C ILE A 123 -14.50 -1.90 12.76
N ALA A 124 -13.99 -2.49 11.67
CA ALA A 124 -14.40 -3.81 11.24
C ALA A 124 -13.72 -4.89 12.12
N GLN A 125 -13.88 -6.15 11.73
CA GLN A 125 -13.15 -7.22 12.39
C GLN A 125 -11.69 -7.18 11.92
N ASP A 126 -10.79 -7.23 12.89
CA ASP A 126 -9.34 -7.35 12.74
C ASP A 126 -8.91 -8.44 13.73
N SER A 127 -8.60 -9.62 13.21
CA SER A 127 -8.52 -10.86 13.97
C SER A 127 -7.13 -11.11 14.55
N ASP A 128 -6.08 -10.50 14.01
CA ASP A 128 -4.72 -10.53 14.55
C ASP A 128 -4.27 -9.20 15.16
N ALA A 129 -5.05 -8.14 14.98
CA ALA A 129 -4.84 -6.81 15.54
C ALA A 129 -3.60 -6.09 14.99
N ASP A 130 -3.28 -6.30 13.71
CA ASP A 130 -2.19 -5.58 13.02
C ASP A 130 -2.62 -4.24 12.41
N GLY A 131 -3.92 -3.96 12.38
CA GLY A 131 -4.52 -2.74 11.83
C GLY A 131 -5.17 -2.94 10.45
N LEU A 132 -4.98 -4.06 9.78
CA LEU A 132 -5.62 -4.39 8.51
C LEU A 132 -6.89 -5.21 8.78
N PHE A 133 -8.03 -4.82 8.22
CA PHE A 133 -9.28 -5.54 8.50
C PHE A 133 -9.33 -6.88 7.75
N ASP A 134 -9.90 -7.93 8.39
CA ASP A 134 -10.00 -9.30 7.85
C ASP A 134 -10.50 -9.35 6.40
N LYS A 135 -11.44 -8.45 6.04
CA LYS A 135 -12.00 -8.40 4.69
C LYS A 135 -11.04 -7.85 3.65
N LEU A 136 -10.25 -6.85 4.04
CA LEU A 136 -9.24 -6.25 3.18
C LEU A 136 -8.10 -7.24 3.01
N GLU A 137 -7.68 -7.90 4.09
CA GLU A 137 -6.71 -8.99 4.02
C GLU A 137 -7.16 -10.14 3.11
N GLU A 138 -8.40 -10.58 3.22
CA GLU A 138 -8.98 -11.58 2.31
C GLU A 138 -8.92 -11.14 0.84
N SER A 139 -9.06 -9.83 0.57
CA SER A 139 -9.00 -9.28 -0.79
C SER A 139 -7.57 -9.14 -1.32
N LEU A 140 -6.61 -8.84 -0.44
CA LEU A 140 -5.18 -8.75 -0.75
C LEU A 140 -4.50 -10.12 -0.81
N GLY A 141 -5.16 -11.16 -0.30
CA GLY A 141 -4.63 -12.52 -0.23
C GLY A 141 -3.69 -12.75 0.95
N THR A 142 -3.62 -11.78 1.87
CA THR A 142 -2.93 -11.93 3.15
C THR A 142 -3.73 -12.80 4.12
N ASN A 143 -3.20 -13.07 5.31
CA ASN A 143 -3.77 -14.01 6.25
C ASN A 143 -4.34 -13.29 7.49
N PRO A 144 -5.68 -13.23 7.66
CA PRO A 144 -6.37 -12.57 8.78
C PRO A 144 -6.07 -13.03 10.20
N LEU A 145 -5.13 -13.95 10.38
CA LEU A 145 -4.78 -14.52 11.67
C LEU A 145 -3.29 -14.38 11.95
N LYS A 146 -2.58 -13.56 11.16
CA LYS A 146 -1.14 -13.42 11.20
C LYS A 146 -0.72 -12.04 10.68
N GLU A 147 -0.33 -11.19 11.65
CA GLU A 147 0.17 -9.82 11.44
C GLU A 147 1.24 -9.67 10.33
N ASP A 148 1.96 -10.74 9.99
CA ASP A 148 3.08 -10.77 9.04
C ASP A 148 2.87 -12.02 8.20
N THR A 149 2.26 -11.92 7.02
CA THR A 149 1.75 -13.08 6.25
C THR A 149 2.87 -13.97 5.72
N ASP A 150 3.99 -13.40 5.30
CA ASP A 150 5.09 -14.13 4.67
C ASP A 150 6.25 -14.49 5.63
N SER A 151 6.17 -14.00 6.88
CA SER A 151 7.13 -14.22 7.97
C SER A 151 8.51 -13.59 7.78
N ASP A 152 8.56 -12.39 7.22
CA ASP A 152 9.81 -11.67 6.97
C ASP A 152 10.21 -10.66 8.07
N MET A 153 9.33 -10.47 9.07
CA MET A 153 9.40 -9.56 10.21
C MET A 153 8.90 -8.13 9.99
N LEU A 154 8.26 -7.83 8.87
CA LEU A 154 7.44 -6.65 8.63
C LEU A 154 5.96 -7.07 8.63
N SER A 155 5.05 -6.20 9.06
CA SER A 155 3.62 -6.54 9.10
C SER A 155 2.95 -6.18 7.78
N ASP A 156 1.88 -6.88 7.42
CA ASP A 156 1.17 -6.71 6.15
C ASP A 156 0.79 -5.24 5.87
N PRO A 157 0.18 -4.48 6.81
CA PRO A 157 -0.14 -3.08 6.55
C PRO A 157 1.10 -2.19 6.35
N TYR A 158 2.21 -2.44 7.06
CA TYR A 158 3.45 -1.68 6.85
C TYR A 158 4.10 -2.00 5.51
N GLU A 159 4.04 -3.25 5.06
CA GLU A 159 4.52 -3.64 3.74
C GLU A 159 3.76 -2.90 2.65
N ILE A 160 2.43 -2.86 2.75
CA ILE A 160 1.57 -2.17 1.77
C ILE A 160 1.88 -0.65 1.75
N LEU A 161 1.98 -0.02 2.92
CA LEU A 161 2.32 1.42 3.03
C LEU A 161 3.70 1.74 2.44
N LEU A 162 4.65 0.81 2.53
CA LEU A 162 6.01 0.95 1.98
C LEU A 162 6.11 0.52 0.50
N GLY A 163 5.03 0.00 -0.09
CA GLY A 163 5.00 -0.50 -1.46
C GLY A 163 5.76 -1.80 -1.66
N LEU A 164 5.80 -2.64 -0.62
CA LEU A 164 6.34 -3.99 -0.62
C LEU A 164 5.21 -5.01 -0.87
N ASP A 165 5.57 -6.26 -1.19
CA ASP A 165 4.62 -7.34 -1.43
C ASP A 165 4.47 -8.19 -0.15
N PRO A 166 3.34 -8.11 0.59
CA PRO A 166 3.14 -8.82 1.87
C PRO A 166 3.06 -10.35 1.74
N LEU A 167 3.13 -10.87 0.51
CA LEU A 167 3.17 -12.30 0.22
C LEU A 167 4.58 -12.76 -0.19
N ASN A 168 5.56 -11.85 -0.23
CA ASN A 168 6.91 -12.12 -0.69
C ASN A 168 7.98 -11.54 0.23
N PRO A 169 8.71 -12.40 0.98
CA PRO A 169 9.55 -11.96 2.09
C PRO A 169 10.86 -11.27 1.65
N ASP A 170 11.04 -11.02 0.35
CA ASP A 170 12.14 -10.27 -0.27
C ASP A 170 11.62 -9.70 -1.59
N THR A 171 10.81 -8.65 -1.51
CA THR A 171 10.21 -7.93 -2.65
C THR A 171 11.28 -7.49 -3.65
N SER A 172 12.45 -7.09 -3.14
CA SER A 172 13.55 -6.59 -3.98
C SER A 172 14.34 -7.69 -4.70
N ALA A 173 14.21 -8.94 -4.25
CA ALA A 173 14.99 -10.11 -4.65
C ALA A 173 16.51 -9.90 -4.54
N ASP A 174 16.97 -9.14 -3.54
CA ASP A 174 18.39 -8.84 -3.32
C ASP A 174 19.07 -9.73 -2.27
N GLY A 175 18.30 -10.64 -1.66
CA GLY A 175 18.71 -11.58 -0.63
C GLY A 175 18.68 -11.01 0.79
N VAL A 176 18.04 -9.86 0.98
CA VAL A 176 17.72 -9.25 2.28
C VAL A 176 16.20 -9.24 2.38
N LEU A 177 15.66 -9.77 3.48
CA LEU A 177 14.23 -9.73 3.72
C LEU A 177 13.78 -8.28 3.91
N ASP A 178 12.54 -7.95 3.56
CA ASP A 178 12.05 -6.57 3.60
C ASP A 178 11.98 -6.02 5.04
N GLY A 179 11.67 -6.87 6.02
CA GLY A 179 11.82 -6.61 7.45
C GLY A 179 13.28 -6.37 7.93
N TRP A 180 14.27 -6.37 7.04
CA TRP A 180 15.69 -6.16 7.34
C TRP A 180 16.36 -5.09 6.47
N ILE A 181 17.23 -4.31 7.09
CA ILE A 181 18.03 -3.27 6.42
C ILE A 181 19.49 -3.71 6.33
N LYS A 182 20.04 -3.67 5.11
CA LYS A 182 21.46 -3.87 4.86
C LYS A 182 22.18 -2.54 4.66
N VAL A 183 23.07 -2.19 5.58
CA VAL A 183 23.91 -0.99 5.45
C VAL A 183 25.05 -1.24 4.47
N GLN A 184 25.21 -0.37 3.47
CA GLN A 184 26.29 -0.49 2.48
C GLN A 184 27.68 -0.53 3.14
N GLY A 185 28.49 -1.52 2.76
CA GLY A 185 29.82 -1.75 3.31
C GLY A 185 29.84 -2.48 4.67
N SER A 186 28.67 -2.86 5.19
CA SER A 186 28.50 -3.67 6.39
C SER A 186 28.08 -5.09 6.04
N THR A 187 28.52 -6.06 6.85
CA THR A 187 27.96 -7.42 6.87
C THR A 187 26.83 -7.58 7.88
N THR A 188 26.53 -6.52 8.64
CA THR A 188 25.48 -6.51 9.66
C THR A 188 24.15 -6.11 9.04
N LEU A 189 23.12 -6.93 9.28
CA LEU A 189 21.72 -6.61 9.00
C LEU A 189 21.08 -6.01 10.26
N PHE A 190 20.21 -5.03 10.06
CA PHE A 190 19.41 -4.42 11.12
C PHE A 190 17.94 -4.79 10.88
N LYS A 191 17.16 -4.96 11.93
CA LYS A 191 15.71 -5.11 11.78
C LYS A 191 15.13 -3.75 11.34
N PHE A 192 14.11 -3.77 10.50
CA PHE A 192 13.16 -2.66 10.41
C PHE A 192 12.43 -2.59 11.77
N GLU A 193 12.50 -1.43 12.43
CA GLU A 193 11.86 -1.18 13.74
C GLU A 193 10.66 -0.27 13.56
#